data_AF-A0A1H8S6P1-F1
#
_entry.id   AF-A0A1H8S6P1-F1
#
_cell.length_a   1.000
_cell.length_b   1.000
_cell.length_c   1.000
_cell.angle_alpha   90.00
_cell.angle_beta   90.00
_cell.angle_gamma   90.00
#
_symmetry.space_group_name_H-M   'P 1'
#
loop_
_entity.id
_entity.type
_entity.pdbx_description
1 polymer ?
#
loop_
_entity_poly.entity_id
_entity_poly.type
_entity_poly.pdbx_seq_one_letter_code
_entity_poly.pdbx_strand_id
1 'polypeptide(L)' 'MKTCHRFDLLKARAERDIRMHKAHAAKHAGERSAKQSSTLAALARQGMAKALSRHYANCPECA' A
#
# COMPACT_ATOMS: atom_id res chain seq x y z
N MET A 1 12.93 -15.32 0.00
CA MET A 1 12.33 -14.59 1.14
C MET A 1 11.10 -15.37 1.55
N LYS A 2 11.09 -15.90 2.78
CA LYS A 2 9.89 -16.53 3.31
C LYS A 2 8.98 -15.40 3.80
N THR A 3 7.70 -15.45 3.47
CA THR A 3 6.70 -14.50 3.97
C THR A 3 5.59 -15.27 4.63
N CYS A 4 5.08 -14.76 5.75
CA CYS A 4 3.97 -15.41 6.44
C CYS A 4 2.63 -14.87 5.93
N HIS A 5 1.55 -15.58 6.26
CA HIS A 5 0.20 -15.19 5.87
C HIS A 5 -0.16 -13.76 6.30
N ARG A 6 0.33 -13.32 7.46
CA ARG A 6 0.11 -11.95 7.94
C ARG A 6 0.80 -10.90 7.08
N PHE A 7 2.01 -11.19 6.57
CA PHE A 7 2.70 -10.33 5.61
C PHE A 7 1.87 -10.17 4.33
N ASP A 8 1.38 -11.29 3.80
CA ASP A 8 0.60 -11.29 2.55
C ASP A 8 -0.73 -10.55 2.71
N LEU A 9 -1.42 -10.73 3.84
CA LEU A 9 -2.62 -9.96 4.15
C LEU A 9 -2.35 -8.46 4.26
N LEU A 10 -1.26 -8.08 4.93
CA LEU A 10 -0.90 -6.67 5.08
C LEU A 10 -0.59 -6.02 3.73
N LYS A 11 0.16 -6.74 2.89
CA LYS A 11 0.46 -6.34 1.52
C LYS A 11 -0.82 -6.24 0.68
N ALA A 12 -1.67 -7.26 0.68
CA ALA A 12 -2.90 -7.29 -0.12
C ALA A 12 -3.87 -6.17 0.25
N ARG A 13 -3.98 -5.83 1.55
CA ARG A 13 -4.79 -4.70 2.03
C ARG A 13 -4.24 -3.37 1.51
N ALA A 14 -2.96 -3.11 1.72
CA ALA A 14 -2.34 -1.87 1.27
C ALA A 14 -2.42 -1.71 -0.26
N GLU A 15 -2.19 -2.79 -1.01
CA GLU A 15 -2.34 -2.78 -2.47
C GLU A 15 -3.78 -2.48 -2.91
N ARG A 16 -4.78 -2.96 -2.18
CA ARG A 16 -6.19 -2.65 -2.45
C ARG A 16 -6.46 -1.16 -2.28
N ASP A 17 -5.98 -0.56 -1.19
CA ASP A 17 -6.14 0.88 -0.92
C ASP A 17 -5.44 1.72 -2.00
N ILE A 18 -4.23 1.33 -2.37
CA ILE A 18 -3.47 1.99 -3.46
C ILE A 18 -4.22 1.89 -4.79
N ARG A 19 -4.78 0.72 -5.13
CA ARG A 19 -5.58 0.55 -6.36
C ARG A 19 -6.83 1.41 -6.34
N MET A 20 -7.52 1.49 -5.21
CA MET A 20 -8.71 2.34 -5.05
C MET A 20 -8.36 3.81 -5.30
N HIS A 21 -7.31 4.33 -4.66
CA HIS A 21 -6.88 5.71 -4.85
C HIS A 21 -6.42 6.00 -6.29
N LYS A 22 -5.73 5.05 -6.93
CA LYS A 22 -5.35 5.18 -8.35
C LYS A 22 -6.56 5.17 -9.28
N ALA A 23 -7.53 4.29 -9.05
CA ALA A 23 -8.75 4.23 -9.84
C ALA A 23 -9.57 5.51 -9.70
N HIS A 24 -9.69 6.04 -8.48
CA HIS A 24 -10.32 7.34 -8.24
C HIS A 24 -9.58 8.47 -8.96
N ALA A 25 -8.25 8.53 -8.83
CA ALA A 25 -7.45 9.55 -9.51
C ALA A 25 -7.59 9.51 -11.04
N ALA A 26 -7.63 8.30 -11.62
CA ALA A 26 -7.84 8.13 -13.05
C ALA A 26 -9.25 8.56 -13.49
N LYS A 27 -10.29 8.23 -12.71
CA LYS A 27 -11.67 8.60 -13.00
C LYS A 27 -11.93 10.11 -12.94
N HIS A 28 -11.25 10.81 -12.02
CA HIS A 28 -11.42 12.24 -11.78
C HIS A 28 -10.25 13.09 -12.32
N ALA A 29 -9.60 12.60 -13.38
CA ALA A 29 -8.40 13.24 -13.93
C ALA A 29 -8.66 14.73 -14.26
N GLY A 30 -7.78 15.62 -13.77
CA GLY A 30 -7.92 17.07 -13.91
C GLY A 30 -8.58 17.76 -12.71
N GLU A 31 -9.24 17.01 -11.82
CA GLU A 31 -9.82 17.57 -10.59
C GLU A 31 -8.80 17.60 -9.44
N ARG A 32 -9.00 18.53 -8.49
CA ARG A 32 -8.22 18.57 -7.23
C ARG A 32 -8.33 17.27 -6.44
N SER A 33 -9.48 16.60 -6.50
CA SER A 33 -9.72 15.31 -5.84
C SER A 33 -8.84 14.18 -6.40
N ALA A 34 -8.53 14.20 -7.70
CA ALA A 34 -7.60 13.25 -8.31
C ALA A 34 -6.15 13.50 -7.87
N LYS A 35 -5.75 14.78 -7.74
CA LYS A 35 -4.42 15.12 -7.21
C LYS A 35 -4.26 14.62 -5.76
N GLN A 36 -5.25 14.88 -4.90
CA GLN A 36 -5.24 14.39 -3.53
C GLN A 36 -5.21 12.85 -3.47
N SER A 37 -6.02 12.17 -4.28
CA SER A 37 -6.03 10.71 -4.35
C SER A 37 -4.69 10.13 -4.83
N SER A 38 -4.03 10.79 -5.78
CA SER A 38 -2.69 10.41 -6.24
C SER A 38 -1.65 10.54 -5.12
N THR A 39 -1.71 11.61 -4.33
CA THR A 39 -0.86 11.79 -3.14
C THR A 39 -1.14 10.70 -2.10
N LEU A 40 -2.41 10.38 -1.82
CA LEU A 40 -2.78 9.31 -0.90
C LEU A 40 -2.26 7.95 -1.38
N ALA A 41 -2.33 7.66 -2.67
CA ALA A 41 -1.76 6.44 -3.24
C ALA A 41 -0.23 6.36 -3.04
N ALA A 42 0.49 7.48 -3.14
CA ALA A 42 1.93 7.54 -2.91
C ALA A 42 2.27 7.35 -1.42
N LEU A 43 1.55 8.02 -0.52
CA LEU A 43 1.72 7.85 0.92
C LEU A 43 1.41 6.42 1.37
N ALA A 44 0.33 5.81 0.85
CA ALA A 44 -0.02 4.43 1.11
C ALA A 44 1.09 3.46 0.67
N ARG A 45 1.73 3.69 -0.49
CA ARG A 45 2.89 2.91 -0.94
C ARG A 45 4.07 3.01 0.03
N GLN A 46 4.41 4.21 0.48
CA GLN A 46 5.50 4.43 1.42
C GLN A 46 5.20 3.80 2.79
N GLY A 47 3.99 3.99 3.30
CA GLY A 47 3.53 3.38 4.55
C GLY A 47 3.53 1.85 4.49
N MET A 48 3.06 1.28 3.37
CA MET A 48 3.12 -0.16 3.11
C MET A 48 4.55 -0.68 3.15
N ALA A 49 5.48 -0.04 2.41
CA ALA A 49 6.88 -0.46 2.39
C ALA A 49 7.48 -0.46 3.81
N LYS A 50 7.26 0.61 4.58
CA LYS A 50 7.74 0.70 5.96
C LYS A 50 7.13 -0.39 6.86
N ALA A 51 5.83 -0.66 6.72
CA ALA A 51 5.14 -1.66 7.53
C ALA A 51 5.60 -3.08 7.18
N LEU A 52 5.78 -3.39 5.90
CA LEU A 52 6.29 -4.68 5.43
C LEU A 52 7.74 -4.90 5.84
N SER A 53 8.62 -3.90 5.69
CA SER A 53 10.00 -4.00 6.15
C SER A 53 10.09 -4.20 7.66
N ARG A 54 9.27 -3.48 8.43
CA ARG A 54 9.20 -3.69 9.89
C ARG A 54 8.67 -5.08 10.23
N HIS A 55 7.66 -5.57 9.51
CA HIS A 55 7.15 -6.92 9.73
C HIS A 55 8.23 -7.96 9.43
N TYR A 56 8.89 -7.87 8.27
CA TYR A 56 9.95 -8.77 7.86
C TYR A 56 11.09 -8.83 8.89
N ALA A 57 11.52 -7.68 9.41
CA ALA A 57 12.60 -7.60 10.40
C ALA A 57 12.25 -8.18 11.78
N ASN A 58 10.97 -8.28 12.15
CA ASN A 58 10.53 -8.70 13.48
C ASN A 58 9.76 -10.02 13.51
N CYS A 59 9.34 -10.53 12.35
CA CYS A 59 8.55 -11.75 12.29
C CYS A 59 9.47 -12.97 12.20
N PRO A 60 9.40 -13.91 13.15
CA PRO A 60 10.27 -15.10 13.15
C PRO A 60 9.98 -16.05 11.97
N GLU A 61 8.81 -15.93 11.34
CA GLU A 61 8.42 -16.73 10.18
C GLU A 61 8.88 -16.14 8.83
N CYS A 62 9.17 -14.83 8.79
CA CYS A 62 9.49 -14.11 7.56
C CYS A 62 11.00 -14.04 7.24
N ALA A 63 11.85 -14.79 7.94
CA ALA A 63 13.29 -14.81 7.69
C ALA A 63 13.62 -15.51 6.34
#